data_AF-A0A4Y7JQH7-F1
#
_entry.id   AF-A0A4Y7JQH7-F1
#
_cell.length_a   1.000
_cell.length_b   1.000
_cell.length_c   1.000
_cell.angle_alpha   90.00
_cell.angle_beta   90.00
_cell.angle_gamma   90.00
#
_symmetry.space_group_name_H-M   'P 1'
#
loop_
_entity.id
_entity.type
_entity.pdbx_description
1 polymer ?
#
loop_
_entity_poly.entity_id
_entity_poly.type
_entity_poly.pdbx_seq_one_letter_code
_entity_poly.pdbx_strand_id
1 'polypeptide(L)'
;MFLSEEMFGIPYPIIGNGFTPCENQDDGVEITNFFLSLLSSSPETTTTINSVLSTNSSLSNDTIWAVSEEEQQERKKRRMISNRESARRSRMRKQKHLEDLRVQLNKMKFENREMKNRLSCVVQNTQLFRRDNDKLRFKSEILRRKLSDIRRILILRKLHQQFSSMNGPLN
;
A
#
# COMPACT_ATOMS: atom_id res chain seq x y z
N MET A 1 -28.22 -48.69 16.02
CA MET A 1 -27.42 -47.46 16.22
C MET A 1 -26.83 -47.10 14.87
N PHE A 2 -27.44 -46.14 14.20
CA PHE A 2 -27.03 -45.68 12.86
C PHE A 2 -25.87 -44.68 13.00
N LEU A 3 -24.87 -44.84 12.14
CA LEU A 3 -23.76 -43.90 11.95
C LEU A 3 -24.26 -42.75 11.08
N SER A 4 -24.22 -41.52 11.60
CA SER A 4 -24.43 -40.32 10.79
C SER A 4 -23.08 -39.81 10.33
N GLU A 5 -22.84 -39.88 9.02
CA GLU A 5 -21.92 -39.00 8.30
C GLU A 5 -22.33 -37.55 8.54
N GLU A 6 -21.47 -36.76 9.20
CA GLU A 6 -21.57 -35.30 9.12
C GLU A 6 -20.47 -34.78 8.19
N MET A 7 -20.97 -34.38 7.02
CA MET A 7 -20.30 -33.71 5.94
C MET A 7 -19.49 -32.50 6.41
N PHE A 8 -18.33 -32.34 5.78
CA PHE A 8 -17.56 -31.11 5.70
C PHE A 8 -18.46 -29.88 5.48
N GLY A 9 -18.62 -29.06 6.51
CA GLY A 9 -19.23 -27.74 6.43
C GLY A 9 -18.27 -26.70 6.99
N ILE A 10 -17.29 -26.25 6.20
CA ILE A 10 -16.70 -24.93 6.44
C ILE A 10 -17.66 -23.94 5.78
N PRO A 11 -18.38 -23.10 6.54
CA PRO A 11 -19.20 -22.06 5.93
C PRO A 11 -18.24 -21.00 5.39
N TYR A 12 -17.92 -21.07 4.10
CA TYR A 12 -17.34 -19.92 3.41
C TYR A 12 -18.42 -18.83 3.36
N PRO A 13 -18.22 -17.65 3.95
CA PRO A 13 -19.14 -16.57 3.72
C PRO A 13 -19.00 -16.09 2.27
N ILE A 14 -20.17 -15.91 1.69
CA ILE A 14 -20.45 -15.54 0.31
C ILE A 14 -19.74 -14.23 -0.04
N ILE A 15 -19.14 -14.24 -1.22
CA ILE A 15 -18.46 -13.11 -1.84
C ILE A 15 -19.49 -11.99 -2.07
N GLY A 16 -19.30 -10.88 -1.38
CA GLY A 16 -20.06 -9.65 -1.57
C GLY A 16 -19.26 -8.47 -1.03
N ASN A 17 -18.26 -8.03 -1.80
CA ASN A 17 -17.51 -6.77 -1.65
C ASN A 17 -17.11 -6.34 -0.22
N GLY A 18 -16.82 -7.28 0.67
CA GLY A 18 -16.38 -7.02 2.03
C GLY A 18 -14.92 -7.38 2.20
N PHE A 19 -14.03 -6.41 2.09
CA PHE A 19 -12.70 -6.54 2.68
C PHE A 19 -12.90 -6.59 4.20
N THR A 20 -12.88 -7.81 4.78
CA THR A 20 -12.87 -7.99 6.22
C THR A 20 -11.59 -7.34 6.76
N PRO A 21 -11.69 -6.38 7.68
CA PRO A 21 -10.52 -5.83 8.35
C PRO A 21 -9.75 -6.98 9.02
N CYS A 22 -8.48 -7.18 8.65
CA CYS A 22 -7.61 -8.11 9.34
C CYS A 22 -7.43 -7.60 10.78
N GLU A 23 -8.16 -8.18 11.74
CA GLU A 23 -7.97 -7.90 13.16
C GLU A 23 -6.54 -8.23 13.57
N ASN A 24 -5.94 -7.29 14.30
CA ASN A 24 -4.54 -7.28 14.67
C ASN A 24 -4.18 -8.45 15.58
N GLN A 25 -3.17 -9.23 15.19
CA GLN A 25 -2.41 -10.06 16.09
C GLN A 25 -0.92 -9.78 15.88
N ASP A 26 -0.29 -9.35 16.97
CA ASP A 26 0.84 -8.43 17.08
C ASP A 26 2.23 -9.06 16.82
N ASP A 27 2.34 -10.02 15.91
CA ASP A 27 3.56 -10.82 15.75
C ASP A 27 4.34 -10.51 14.45
N GLY A 28 4.10 -9.35 13.84
CA GLY A 28 4.58 -8.99 12.50
C GLY A 28 5.63 -7.88 12.42
N VAL A 29 6.25 -7.49 13.54
CA VAL A 29 6.96 -6.21 13.73
C VAL A 29 8.10 -5.97 12.72
N GLU A 30 8.78 -6.99 12.18
CA GLU A 30 9.97 -6.76 11.35
C GLU A 30 9.68 -6.45 9.87
N ILE A 31 8.77 -7.19 9.22
CA ILE A 31 8.44 -6.95 7.80
C ILE A 31 7.57 -5.71 7.65
N THR A 32 6.68 -5.47 8.62
CA THR A 32 5.84 -4.27 8.63
C THR A 32 6.68 -3.00 8.87
N ASN A 33 7.70 -3.05 9.75
CA ASN A 33 8.56 -1.90 10.02
C ASN A 33 9.42 -1.48 8.81
N PHE A 34 9.94 -2.43 8.02
CA PHE A 34 10.73 -2.10 6.82
C PHE A 34 9.92 -1.26 5.82
N PHE A 35 8.66 -1.64 5.58
CA PHE A 35 7.79 -0.93 4.64
C PHE A 35 7.13 0.31 5.27
N LEU A 36 6.81 0.31 6.57
CA LEU A 36 6.27 1.48 7.27
C LEU A 36 7.27 2.64 7.37
N SER A 37 8.56 2.33 7.57
CA SER A 37 9.63 3.33 7.60
C SER A 37 9.78 4.05 6.26
N LEU A 38 9.63 3.33 5.14
CA LEU A 38 9.77 3.89 3.79
C LEU A 38 8.65 4.87 3.42
N LEU A 39 7.46 4.74 4.02
CA LEU A 39 6.31 5.61 3.75
C LEU A 39 6.24 6.88 4.61
N SER A 40 7.04 7.00 5.68
CA SER A 40 7.06 8.19 6.55
C SER A 40 7.89 9.35 6.01
N SER A 41 8.66 9.13 4.94
CA SER A 41 9.45 10.17 4.28
C SER A 41 8.56 10.99 3.32
N SER A 42 7.85 11.98 3.86
CA SER A 42 7.15 12.99 3.05
C SER A 42 8.13 14.07 2.58
N PRO A 43 8.16 14.46 1.30
CA PRO A 43 8.96 15.60 0.87
C PRO A 43 8.25 16.89 1.28
N GLU A 44 8.92 17.75 2.05
CA GLU A 44 8.48 19.12 2.30
C GLU A 44 8.63 19.94 1.01
N THR A 45 7.51 20.47 0.48
CA THR A 45 7.54 21.42 -0.63
C THR A 45 7.68 22.84 -0.08
N THR A 46 8.91 23.36 -0.03
CA THR A 46 9.16 24.79 0.22
C THR A 46 8.85 25.59 -1.05
N THR A 47 7.76 26.35 -1.03
CA THR A 47 7.44 27.31 -2.11
C THR A 47 8.12 28.63 -1.80
N THR A 48 9.33 28.85 -2.35
CA THR A 48 10.02 30.15 -2.33
C THR A 48 9.34 31.11 -3.30
N ILE A 49 8.68 32.15 -2.78
CA ILE A 49 8.13 33.25 -3.58
C ILE A 49 9.19 34.34 -3.71
N ASN A 50 9.87 34.40 -4.85
CA ASN A 50 10.72 35.53 -5.21
C ASN A 50 9.86 36.64 -5.83
N SER A 51 9.64 37.72 -5.08
CA SER A 51 9.05 38.97 -5.58
C SER A 51 10.16 39.90 -6.06
N VAL A 52 10.48 39.85 -7.34
CA VAL A 52 11.32 40.86 -8.01
C VAL A 52 10.43 42.05 -8.36
N LEU A 53 10.55 43.13 -7.58
CA LEU A 53 10.01 44.44 -7.93
C LEU A 53 11.06 45.20 -8.73
N SER A 54 10.81 45.40 -10.03
CA SER A 54 11.38 46.50 -10.80
C SER A 54 10.71 46.59 -12.16
N THR A 55 10.16 47.75 -12.48
CA THR A 55 10.62 48.54 -13.64
C THR A 55 9.89 49.87 -13.67
N ASN A 56 10.69 50.92 -13.80
CA ASN A 56 10.28 52.30 -13.94
C ASN A 56 9.61 52.51 -15.30
N SER A 57 8.58 53.35 -15.34
CA SER A 57 8.23 54.08 -16.56
C SER A 57 7.85 55.51 -16.18
N SER A 58 8.85 56.39 -16.18
CA SER A 58 8.62 57.81 -16.40
C SER A 58 8.26 57.93 -17.88
N LEU A 59 7.00 58.24 -18.17
CA LEU A 59 6.53 58.51 -19.52
C LEU A 59 5.92 59.91 -19.52
N SER A 60 6.78 60.88 -19.84
CA SER A 60 6.36 62.21 -20.28
C SER A 60 5.54 62.04 -21.55
N ASN A 61 4.23 62.24 -21.45
CA ASN A 61 3.34 62.39 -22.59
C ASN A 61 2.64 63.75 -22.46
N ASP A 62 3.41 64.81 -22.71
CA ASP A 62 2.83 66.03 -23.24
C ASP A 62 2.50 65.73 -24.70
N THR A 63 1.23 65.41 -25.00
CA THR A 63 0.53 65.69 -26.28
C THR A 63 -0.74 64.82 -26.42
N ILE A 64 -1.87 65.54 -26.51
CA ILE A 64 -3.24 65.13 -26.87
C ILE A 64 -4.10 64.62 -25.70
N TRP A 65 -5.39 64.97 -25.76
CA TRP A 65 -6.49 64.68 -24.83
C TRP A 65 -6.76 65.77 -23.79
N ALA A 66 -7.21 66.94 -24.26
CA ALA A 66 -8.21 67.76 -23.56
C ALA A 66 -9.55 66.98 -23.43
N VAL A 67 -9.47 65.82 -22.78
CA VAL A 67 -10.60 65.00 -22.39
C VAL A 67 -11.17 65.64 -21.15
N SER A 68 -12.44 66.03 -21.22
CA SER A 68 -13.18 66.60 -20.08
C SER A 68 -12.91 65.76 -18.82
N GLU A 69 -12.73 66.41 -17.67
CA GLU A 69 -12.50 65.72 -16.39
C GLU A 69 -13.54 64.61 -16.13
N GLU A 70 -14.75 64.78 -16.64
CA GLU A 70 -15.84 63.80 -16.59
C GLU A 70 -15.51 62.48 -17.31
N GLU A 71 -14.93 62.53 -18.51
CA GLU A 71 -14.57 61.33 -19.28
C GLU A 71 -13.36 60.61 -18.63
N GLN A 72 -12.43 61.36 -18.01
CA GLN A 72 -11.37 60.75 -17.20
C GLN A 72 -11.93 60.05 -15.96
N GLN A 73 -12.90 60.66 -15.27
CA GLN A 73 -13.59 60.06 -14.14
C GLN A 73 -14.38 58.81 -14.54
N GLU A 74 -15.06 58.84 -15.69
CA GLU A 74 -15.78 57.69 -16.21
C GLU A 74 -14.83 56.54 -16.55
N ARG A 75 -13.70 56.82 -17.20
CA ARG A 75 -12.67 55.82 -17.48
C ARG A 75 -12.10 55.21 -16.18
N LYS A 76 -11.89 56.01 -15.14
CA LYS A 76 -11.48 55.51 -13.81
C LYS A 76 -12.55 54.59 -13.21
N LYS A 77 -13.83 54.97 -13.25
CA LYS A 77 -14.96 54.14 -12.78
C LYS A 77 -15.00 52.79 -13.51
N ARG A 78 -14.92 52.80 -14.84
CA ARG A 78 -14.88 51.58 -15.66
C ARG A 78 -13.68 50.69 -15.31
N ARG A 79 -12.50 51.26 -15.11
CA ARG A 79 -11.30 50.53 -14.67
C ARG A 79 -11.47 49.91 -13.28
N MET A 80 -12.06 50.63 -12.33
CA MET A 80 -12.31 50.11 -10.99
C MET A 80 -13.26 48.91 -11.02
N ILE A 81 -14.32 48.96 -11.83
CA ILE A 81 -15.27 47.86 -11.98
C ILE A 81 -14.58 46.65 -12.65
N SER A 82 -13.89 46.87 -13.77
CA SER A 82 -13.17 45.81 -14.48
C SER A 82 -12.08 45.16 -13.63
N ASN A 83 -11.31 45.94 -12.86
CA ASN A 83 -10.29 45.39 -11.98
C ASN A 83 -10.89 44.65 -10.79
N ARG A 84 -12.00 45.15 -10.25
CA ARG A 84 -12.73 44.45 -9.20
C ARG A 84 -13.20 43.08 -9.70
N GLU A 85 -13.73 43.02 -10.92
CA GLU A 85 -14.18 41.78 -11.52
C GLU A 85 -13.01 40.84 -11.86
N SER A 86 -11.92 41.37 -12.45
CA SER A 86 -10.74 40.56 -12.78
C SER A 86 -10.06 40.00 -11.52
N ALA A 87 -9.96 40.77 -10.44
CA ALA A 87 -9.48 40.32 -9.15
C ALA A 87 -10.38 39.22 -8.56
N ARG A 88 -11.71 39.39 -8.64
CA ARG A 88 -12.67 38.35 -8.22
C ARG A 88 -12.48 37.07 -9.03
N ARG A 89 -12.44 37.16 -10.37
CA ARG A 89 -12.22 35.99 -11.25
C ARG A 89 -10.89 35.30 -10.98
N SER A 90 -9.82 36.08 -10.74
CA SER A 90 -8.51 35.56 -10.37
C SER A 90 -8.54 34.79 -9.04
N ARG A 91 -9.17 35.37 -8.01
CA ARG A 91 -9.37 34.69 -6.71
C ARG A 91 -10.17 33.40 -6.87
N MET A 92 -11.28 33.43 -7.62
CA MET A 92 -12.10 32.24 -7.89
C MET A 92 -11.32 31.13 -8.60
N ARG A 93 -10.50 31.47 -9.61
CA ARG A 93 -9.66 30.47 -10.31
C ARG A 93 -8.64 29.84 -9.37
N LYS A 94 -7.94 30.65 -8.55
CA LYS A 94 -7.00 30.13 -7.56
C LYS A 94 -7.67 29.25 -6.52
N GLN A 95 -8.84 29.65 -6.02
CA GLN A 95 -9.61 28.87 -5.06
C GLN A 95 -10.04 27.52 -5.65
N LYS A 96 -10.54 27.50 -6.90
CA LYS A 96 -10.85 26.25 -7.59
C LYS A 96 -9.62 25.34 -7.71
N HIS A 97 -8.48 25.89 -8.13
CA HIS A 97 -7.26 25.11 -8.25
C HIS A 97 -6.79 24.51 -6.92
N LEU A 98 -6.90 25.25 -5.82
CA LEU A 98 -6.59 24.72 -4.48
C LEU A 98 -7.53 23.59 -4.07
N GLU A 99 -8.83 23.71 -4.39
CA GLU A 99 -9.79 22.64 -4.12
C GLU A 99 -9.51 21.40 -4.97
N ASP A 100 -9.22 21.57 -6.26
CA ASP A 100 -8.84 20.46 -7.16
C ASP A 100 -7.58 19.73 -6.64
N LEU A 101 -6.58 20.47 -6.14
CA LEU A 101 -5.39 19.88 -5.52
C LEU A 101 -5.72 19.15 -4.21
N ARG A 102 -6.63 19.69 -3.38
CA ARG A 102 -7.08 19.05 -2.15
C ARG A 102 -7.81 17.73 -2.43
N VAL A 103 -8.65 17.70 -3.46
CA VAL A 103 -9.33 16.48 -3.91
C VAL A 103 -8.30 15.44 -4.37
N GLN A 104 -7.33 15.83 -5.19
CA GLN A 104 -6.27 14.93 -5.65
C GLN A 104 -5.45 14.36 -4.48
N LEU A 105 -5.06 15.20 -3.52
CA LEU A 105 -4.34 14.78 -2.33
C LEU A 105 -5.16 13.80 -1.48
N ASN A 106 -6.45 14.05 -1.30
CA ASN A 106 -7.33 13.14 -0.56
C ASN A 106 -7.49 11.80 -1.27
N LYS A 107 -7.63 11.81 -2.60
CA LYS A 107 -7.66 10.60 -3.43
C LYS A 107 -6.38 9.79 -3.28
N MET A 108 -5.22 10.42 -3.47
CA MET A 108 -3.91 9.77 -3.30
C MET A 108 -3.73 9.21 -1.88
N LYS A 109 -4.17 9.94 -0.84
CA LYS A 109 -4.14 9.45 0.54
C LYS A 109 -5.05 8.23 0.75
N PHE A 110 -6.21 8.21 0.11
CA PHE A 110 -7.11 7.06 0.16
C PHE A 110 -6.49 5.85 -0.53
N GLU A 111 -6.03 6.02 -1.77
CA GLU A 111 -5.37 4.97 -2.56
C GLU A 111 -4.14 4.41 -1.83
N ASN A 112 -3.32 5.28 -1.21
CA ASN A 112 -2.18 4.84 -0.42
C ASN A 112 -2.61 3.97 0.77
N ARG A 113 -3.64 4.37 1.52
CA ARG A 113 -4.17 3.56 2.63
C ARG A 113 -4.72 2.22 2.15
N GLU A 114 -5.43 2.21 1.03
CA GLU A 114 -5.96 0.98 0.44
C GLU A 114 -4.82 0.03 0.03
N MET A 115 -3.80 0.55 -0.66
CA MET A 115 -2.62 -0.23 -1.06
C MET A 115 -1.87 -0.77 0.16
N LYS A 116 -1.73 0.02 1.22
CA LYS A 116 -1.12 -0.41 2.48
C LYS A 116 -1.91 -1.54 3.13
N ASN A 117 -3.24 -1.46 3.14
CA ASN A 117 -4.09 -2.52 3.69
C ASN A 117 -3.97 -3.81 2.88
N ARG A 118 -3.98 -3.72 1.55
CA ARG A 118 -3.78 -4.86 0.65
C ARG A 118 -2.42 -5.51 0.88
N LEU A 119 -1.37 -4.72 1.01
CA LEU A 119 -0.02 -5.22 1.31
C LEU A 119 0.02 -5.95 2.65
N SER A 120 -0.59 -5.38 3.70
CA SER A 120 -0.66 -6.01 5.02
C SER A 120 -1.31 -7.40 4.95
N CYS A 121 -2.44 -7.52 4.24
CA CYS A 121 -3.13 -8.79 4.03
C CYS A 121 -2.24 -9.83 3.31
N VAL A 122 -1.54 -9.43 2.24
CA VAL A 122 -0.63 -10.32 1.51
C VAL A 122 0.53 -10.79 2.40
N VAL A 123 1.08 -9.90 3.23
CA VAL A 123 2.15 -10.25 4.18
C VAL A 123 1.66 -11.28 5.18
N GLN A 124 0.48 -11.08 5.79
CA GLN A 124 -0.10 -12.03 6.75
C GLN A 124 -0.36 -13.40 6.10
N ASN A 125 -0.93 -13.43 4.89
CA ASN A 125 -1.15 -14.67 4.14
C ASN A 125 0.16 -15.38 3.82
N THR A 126 1.20 -14.64 3.44
CA THR A 126 2.52 -15.22 3.16
C THR A 126 3.13 -15.85 4.42
N GLN A 127 2.94 -15.23 5.59
CA GLN A 127 3.38 -15.79 6.87
C GLN A 127 2.62 -17.07 7.23
N LEU A 128 1.29 -17.08 7.02
CA LEU A 128 0.46 -18.28 7.19
C LEU A 128 0.97 -19.43 6.32
N PHE A 129 1.13 -19.19 5.01
CA PHE A 129 1.64 -20.20 4.08
C PHE A 129 3.06 -20.67 4.41
N ARG A 130 3.92 -19.77 4.91
CA ARG A 130 5.27 -20.14 5.37
C ARG A 130 5.19 -21.12 6.54
N ARG A 131 4.38 -20.82 7.56
CA ARG A 131 4.18 -21.71 8.72
C ARG A 131 3.64 -23.08 8.30
N ASP A 132 2.68 -23.10 7.40
CA ASP A 132 2.13 -24.36 6.89
C ASP A 132 3.17 -25.16 6.08
N ASN A 133 3.99 -24.46 5.27
CA ASN A 133 5.09 -25.10 4.55
C ASN A 133 6.11 -25.73 5.52
N ASP A 134 6.52 -24.99 6.55
CA ASP A 134 7.46 -25.48 7.56
C ASP A 134 6.91 -26.69 8.31
N LYS A 135 5.62 -26.67 8.66
CA LYS A 135 4.91 -27.80 9.26
C LYS A 135 4.90 -29.03 8.35
N LEU A 136 4.64 -28.85 7.05
CA LEU A 136 4.65 -29.93 6.07
C LEU A 136 6.06 -30.50 5.87
N ARG A 137 7.09 -29.63 5.80
CA ARG A 137 8.49 -30.04 5.73
C ARG A 137 8.89 -30.85 6.95
N PHE A 138 8.56 -30.38 8.14
CA PHE A 138 8.84 -31.10 9.38
C PHE A 138 8.20 -32.51 9.39
N LYS A 139 6.92 -32.61 9.00
CA LYS A 139 6.25 -33.92 8.86
C LYS A 139 6.95 -34.82 7.84
N SER A 140 7.35 -34.27 6.69
CA SER A 140 8.09 -34.99 5.66
C SER A 140 9.43 -35.53 6.18
N GLU A 141 10.17 -34.73 6.94
CA GLU A 141 11.43 -35.16 7.56
C GLU A 141 11.21 -36.30 8.57
N ILE A 142 10.17 -36.21 9.41
CA ILE A 142 9.82 -37.30 10.33
C ILE A 142 9.51 -38.59 9.57
N LEU A 143 8.68 -38.51 8.54
CA LEU A 143 8.30 -39.67 7.72
C LEU A 143 9.53 -40.28 7.03
N ARG A 144 10.42 -39.44 6.50
CA ARG A 144 11.68 -39.86 5.89
C ARG A 144 12.59 -40.58 6.89
N ARG A 145 12.68 -40.06 8.12
CA ARG A 145 13.47 -40.68 9.19
C ARG A 145 12.92 -42.05 9.56
N LYS A 146 11.61 -42.15 9.81
CA LYS A 146 10.93 -43.42 10.10
C LYS A 146 11.16 -44.47 9.00
N LEU A 147 11.05 -44.06 7.73
CA LEU A 147 11.29 -44.95 6.59
C LEU A 147 12.75 -45.45 6.56
N SER A 148 13.71 -44.56 6.82
CA SER A 148 15.12 -44.92 6.92
C SER A 148 15.39 -45.92 8.05
N ASP A 149 14.76 -45.71 9.21
CA ASP A 149 14.91 -46.59 10.37
C ASP A 149 14.35 -48.00 10.08
N ILE A 150 13.16 -48.08 9.48
CA ILE A 150 12.57 -49.35 9.03
C ILE A 150 13.49 -50.03 8.02
N ARG A 151 13.99 -49.31 7.01
CA ARG A 151 14.91 -49.84 6.01
C ARG A 151 16.18 -50.41 6.66
N ARG A 152 16.74 -49.72 7.66
CA ARG A 152 17.91 -50.19 8.41
C ARG A 152 17.63 -51.49 9.16
N ILE A 153 16.49 -51.57 9.87
CA ILE A 153 16.07 -52.78 10.59
C ILE A 153 15.92 -53.97 9.64
N LEU A 154 15.28 -53.76 8.48
CA LEU A 154 15.09 -54.82 7.48
C LEU A 154 16.41 -55.32 6.92
N ILE A 155 17.36 -54.43 6.61
CA ILE A 155 18.70 -54.81 6.14
C ILE A 155 19.42 -55.64 7.22
N LEU A 156 19.42 -55.18 8.47
CA LEU A 156 20.07 -55.89 9.57
C LEU A 156 19.47 -57.29 9.78
N ARG A 157 18.14 -57.42 9.74
CA ARG A 157 17.46 -58.72 9.86
C ARG A 157 17.83 -59.65 8.71
N LYS A 158 17.89 -59.15 7.47
CA LYS A 158 18.30 -59.93 6.31
C LYS A 158 19.74 -60.43 6.46
N LEU A 159 20.66 -59.56 6.90
CA LEU A 159 22.05 -59.96 7.16
C LEU A 159 22.13 -61.03 8.24
N HIS A 160 21.42 -60.86 9.35
CA HIS A 160 21.39 -61.85 10.43
C HIS A 160 20.91 -63.22 9.93
N GLN A 161 19.83 -63.27 9.15
CA GLN A 161 19.32 -64.53 8.57
C GLN A 161 20.34 -65.22 7.66
N GLN A 162 21.08 -64.45 6.85
CA GLN A 162 22.15 -64.99 6.00
C GLN A 162 23.28 -65.59 6.84
N PHE A 163 23.72 -64.90 7.90
CA PHE A 163 24.74 -65.42 8.82
C PHE A 163 24.28 -66.68 9.57
N SER A 164 23.04 -66.73 10.06
CA SER A 164 22.49 -67.93 10.72
C SER A 164 22.38 -69.12 9.76
N SER A 165 22.09 -68.88 8.48
CA SER A 165 22.06 -69.92 7.45
C SER A 165 23.45 -70.46 7.09
N MET A 166 24.52 -69.67 7.28
CA MET A 166 25.89 -70.12 7.03
C MET A 166 26.52 -70.87 8.20
N ASN A 167 26.03 -70.66 9.43
CA ASN A 167 26.57 -71.26 10.66
C ASN A 167 25.70 -72.40 11.22
N GLY A 168 24.95 -73.11 10.36
CA GLY A 168 24.18 -74.31 10.77
C GLY A 168 25.08 -75.40 11.37
N PRO A 169 24.55 -76.26 12.26
CA PRO A 169 25.36 -77.15 13.08
C PRO A 169 26.21 -78.09 12.21
N LEU A 170 27.52 -78.13 12.50
CA LEU A 170 28.44 -79.16 12.02
C LEU A 170 27.99 -80.49 12.66
N ASN A 171 27.39 -81.37 11.85
CA ASN A 171 27.21 -82.79 12.19
C ASN A 171 28.56 -83.50 12.28
#